data_AF-A0A0B7AZH1-F1
#
_entry.id   AF-A0A0B7AZH1-F1
#
_cell.length_a   1.000
_cell.length_b   1.000
_cell.length_c   1.000
_cell.angle_alpha   90.00
_cell.angle_beta   90.00
_cell.angle_gamma   90.00
#
_symmetry.space_group_name_H-M   'P 1'
#
loop_
_entity.id
_entity.type
_entity.pdbx_description
1 polymer ?
#
loop_
_entity_poly.entity_id
_entity_poly.type
_entity_poly.pdbx_seq_one_letter_code
_entity_poly.pdbx_strand_id
1 'polypeptide(L)'
;VGYGIFRMSNLQKNRFRSDPNHPAVSGLETISTPTNRKLLVSGWWGICRKPNYLGDLIMALSWSLTTGFGQVLTYFYPIYFLGLLVHRERRDYNQCRKKYGASWDKYCERVKYRIFPHIY
;
A
#
# COMPACT_ATOMS: atom_id res chain seq x y z
N VAL A 1 -7.49 -2.37 -14.02
CA VAL A 1 -6.15 -2.11 -13.42
C VAL A 1 -6.20 -1.93 -11.91
N GLY A 2 -6.92 -0.94 -11.36
CA GLY A 2 -6.96 -0.67 -9.91
C GLY A 2 -7.28 -1.88 -9.03
N TYR A 3 -8.33 -2.65 -9.39
CA TYR A 3 -8.69 -3.89 -8.70
C TYR A 3 -7.56 -4.93 -8.68
N GLY A 4 -6.83 -5.06 -9.80
CA GLY A 4 -5.69 -5.96 -9.91
C GLY A 4 -4.59 -5.58 -8.90
N ILE A 5 -4.22 -4.31 -8.83
CA ILE A 5 -3.24 -3.79 -7.87
C ILE A 5 -3.70 -4.04 -6.42
N PHE A 6 -4.95 -3.69 -6.11
CA PHE A 6 -5.52 -3.86 -4.77
C PHE A 6 -5.53 -5.32 -4.32
N ARG A 7 -6.05 -6.22 -5.17
CA ARG A 7 -6.17 -7.64 -4.83
C ARG A 7 -4.83 -8.34 -4.82
N MET A 8 -3.99 -8.16 -5.84
CA MET A 8 -2.73 -8.89 -5.94
C MET A 8 -1.74 -8.49 -4.85
N SER A 9 -1.69 -7.21 -4.47
CA SER A 9 -0.84 -6.76 -3.35
C SER A 9 -1.29 -7.33 -2.00
N ASN A 10 -2.61 -7.40 -1.75
CA ASN A 10 -3.15 -8.02 -0.53
C ASN A 10 -2.95 -9.53 -0.53
N LEU A 11 -3.16 -10.22 -1.66
CA LEU A 11 -2.90 -11.64 -1.80
C LEU A 11 -1.42 -11.97 -1.57
N GLN A 12 -0.48 -11.18 -2.10
CA GLN A 12 0.96 -11.35 -1.86
C GLN A 12 1.28 -11.27 -0.37
N LYS A 13 0.79 -10.23 0.32
CA LYS A 13 0.99 -10.08 1.77
C LYS A 13 0.33 -11.19 2.57
N ASN A 14 -0.87 -11.61 2.18
CA ASN A 14 -1.60 -12.67 2.87
C ASN A 14 -0.84 -13.99 2.74
N ARG A 15 -0.47 -14.37 1.51
CA ARG A 15 0.31 -15.58 1.23
C ARG A 15 1.63 -15.56 1.98
N PHE A 16 2.37 -14.46 1.96
CA PHE A 16 3.62 -14.31 2.73
C PHE A 16 3.43 -14.50 4.24
N ARG A 17 2.29 -14.06 4.80
CA ARG A 17 2.02 -14.18 6.24
C ARG A 17 1.52 -15.57 6.63
N SER A 18 0.82 -16.26 5.74
CA SER A 18 0.27 -17.60 5.99
C SER A 18 1.29 -18.70 5.73
N ASP A 19 2.04 -18.58 4.63
CA ASP A 19 3.10 -19.52 4.23
C ASP A 19 4.26 -18.73 3.58
N PRO A 20 5.25 -18.31 4.38
CA PRO A 20 6.43 -17.61 3.88
C PRO A 20 7.29 -18.45 2.91
N ASN A 21 7.17 -19.78 2.92
CA ASN A 21 7.96 -20.69 2.11
C ASN A 21 7.29 -21.02 0.77
N HIS A 22 6.06 -20.56 0.55
CA HIS A 22 5.34 -20.79 -0.71
C HIS A 22 6.16 -20.23 -1.90
N PRO A 23 6.33 -20.99 -3.02
CA PRO A 23 7.17 -20.59 -4.15
C PRO A 23 6.91 -19.18 -4.70
N ALA A 24 5.64 -18.78 -4.77
CA ALA A 24 5.22 -17.44 -5.21
C ALA A 24 5.68 -16.26 -4.33
N VAL A 25 6.18 -16.49 -3.11
CA VAL A 25 6.64 -15.44 -2.18
C VAL A 25 8.01 -15.72 -1.56
N SER A 26 8.58 -16.92 -1.75
CA SER A 26 9.86 -17.32 -1.17
C SER A 26 11.05 -16.47 -1.64
N GLY A 27 10.98 -15.94 -2.87
CA GLY A 27 11.99 -15.03 -3.42
C GLY A 27 11.84 -13.56 -3.01
N LEU A 28 10.89 -13.21 -2.15
CA LEU A 28 10.68 -11.80 -1.76
C LEU A 28 11.70 -11.36 -0.70
N GLU A 29 12.42 -10.29 -0.98
CA GLU A 29 13.25 -9.58 -0.01
C GLU A 29 12.43 -9.03 1.15
N THR A 30 12.98 -9.16 2.36
CA THR A 30 12.35 -8.72 3.61
C THR A 30 13.35 -8.07 4.56
N ILE A 31 12.83 -7.27 5.50
CA ILE A 31 13.58 -6.78 6.67
C ILE A 31 13.01 -7.45 7.91
N SER A 32 13.88 -8.08 8.70
CA SER A 32 13.53 -8.63 10.01
C SER A 32 13.30 -7.52 11.04
N THR A 33 12.27 -7.67 11.87
CA THR A 33 11.95 -6.75 12.96
C THR A 33 12.25 -7.38 14.32
N PRO A 34 12.44 -6.59 15.39
CA PRO A 34 12.61 -7.11 16.76
C PRO A 34 11.44 -7.96 17.25
N THR A 35 10.27 -7.84 16.63
CA THR A 35 9.06 -8.59 17.00
C THR A 35 8.98 -9.96 16.32
N ASN A 36 10.09 -10.50 15.80
CA ASN A 36 10.13 -11.70 14.94
C ASN A 36 9.17 -11.66 13.74
N ARG A 37 8.79 -10.45 13.28
CA ARG A 37 8.02 -10.26 12.06
C ARG A 37 8.95 -9.81 10.94
N LYS A 38 8.52 -10.04 9.70
CA LYS A 38 9.25 -9.62 8.51
C LYS A 38 8.44 -8.57 7.76
N LEU A 39 9.10 -7.50 7.32
CA LEU A 39 8.55 -6.46 6.47
C LEU A 39 8.95 -6.73 5.02
N LEU A 40 7.99 -6.86 4.12
CA LEU A 40 8.24 -7.06 2.68
C LEU A 40 8.78 -5.78 2.05
N VAL A 41 9.96 -5.83 1.45
CA VAL A 41 10.61 -4.69 0.73
C VAL A 41 10.72 -4.91 -0.78
N SER A 42 10.07 -5.95 -1.29
CA SER A 42 10.04 -6.31 -2.71
C SER A 42 8.60 -6.65 -3.14
N GLY A 43 8.41 -6.94 -4.43
CA GLY A 43 7.08 -7.13 -5.01
C GLY A 43 6.25 -5.83 -4.91
N TRP A 44 4.95 -5.95 -4.66
CA TRP A 44 4.07 -4.78 -4.54
C TRP A 44 4.48 -3.85 -3.39
N TRP A 45 4.93 -4.43 -2.28
CA TRP A 45 5.31 -3.70 -1.06
C TRP A 45 6.72 -3.11 -1.11
N GLY A 46 7.47 -3.38 -2.18
CA GLY A 46 8.74 -2.73 -2.52
C GLY A 46 8.57 -1.51 -3.44
N ILE A 47 7.47 -1.43 -4.19
CA ILE A 47 7.18 -0.31 -5.09
C ILE A 47 6.75 0.93 -4.28
N CYS A 48 5.78 0.73 -3.38
CA CYS A 48 5.38 1.71 -2.39
C CYS A 48 4.87 0.99 -1.13
N ARG A 49 4.68 1.73 -0.05
CA ARG A 49 4.28 1.16 1.26
C ARG A 49 2.81 0.76 1.30
N LYS A 50 1.96 1.34 0.45
CA LYS A 50 0.50 1.12 0.38
C LYS A 50 0.01 0.95 -1.07
N PRO A 51 0.49 -0.08 -1.81
CA PRO A 51 0.05 -0.35 -3.18
C PRO A 51 -1.45 -0.63 -3.25
N ASN A 52 -2.01 -1.23 -2.20
CA ASN A 52 -3.44 -1.46 -2.11
C ASN A 52 -4.23 -0.13 -2.07
N TYR A 53 -3.73 0.92 -1.41
CA TYR A 53 -4.42 2.22 -1.40
C TYR A 53 -4.38 2.89 -2.78
N LEU A 54 -3.28 2.71 -3.53
CA LEU A 54 -3.22 3.15 -4.93
C LEU A 54 -4.27 2.44 -5.79
N GLY A 55 -4.41 1.12 -5.64
CA GLY A 55 -5.44 0.35 -6.33
C GLY A 55 -6.86 0.83 -6.00
N ASP A 56 -7.13 1.09 -4.72
CA ASP A 56 -8.39 1.66 -4.23
C ASP A 56 -8.69 3.03 -4.84
N LEU A 57 -7.71 3.93 -4.92
CA LEU A 57 -7.89 5.25 -5.53
C LEU A 57 -8.17 5.19 -7.03
N ILE A 58 -7.50 4.28 -7.76
CA ILE A 58 -7.76 4.08 -9.19
C ILE A 58 -9.20 3.57 -9.39
N MET A 59 -9.68 2.65 -8.55
CA MET A 59 -11.06 2.19 -8.61
C MET A 59 -12.04 3.33 -8.31
N ALA A 60 -11.77 4.11 -7.26
CA ALA A 60 -12.62 5.23 -6.88
C ALA A 60 -12.74 6.28 -7.99
N LEU A 61 -11.61 6.64 -8.61
CA LEU A 61 -11.58 7.55 -9.75
C LEU A 61 -12.32 6.97 -10.96
N SER A 62 -12.18 5.67 -11.21
CA SER A 62 -12.86 5.00 -12.34
C SER A 62 -14.37 5.08 -12.23
N TRP A 63 -14.93 4.99 -11.01
CA TRP A 63 -16.38 5.13 -10.80
C TRP A 63 -16.86 6.55 -11.13
N SER A 64 -16.17 7.58 -10.65
CA SER A 64 -16.54 8.97 -10.92
C SER A 64 -16.36 9.36 -12.39
N LEU A 65 -15.36 8.80 -13.08
CA LEU A 65 -15.14 9.09 -14.51
C LEU A 65 -16.30 8.64 -15.41
N THR A 66 -17.13 7.69 -14.97
CA THR A 66 -18.30 7.25 -15.75
C THR A 66 -19.38 8.34 -15.89
N THR A 67 -19.36 9.37 -15.04
CA THR A 67 -20.34 10.46 -15.06
C THR A 67 -19.89 11.65 -15.93
N GLY A 68 -18.77 11.51 -16.65
CA GLY A 68 -18.17 12.60 -17.44
C GLY A 68 -17.70 13.77 -16.57
N PHE A 69 -17.44 14.93 -17.17
CA PHE A 69 -16.89 16.10 -16.49
C PHE A 69 -17.94 17.18 -16.15
N GLY A 70 -19.20 16.97 -16.52
CA GLY A 70 -20.29 17.92 -16.25
C GLY A 70 -20.87 17.85 -14.84
N GLN A 71 -20.70 16.72 -14.13
CA GLN A 71 -21.17 16.53 -12.76
C GLN A 71 -20.00 16.52 -11.77
N VAL A 72 -19.59 17.70 -11.31
CA VAL A 72 -18.47 17.87 -10.36
C VAL A 72 -18.69 17.12 -9.04
N LEU A 73 -19.94 16.97 -8.60
CA LEU A 73 -20.29 16.35 -7.34
C LEU A 73 -19.78 14.90 -7.21
N THR A 74 -19.72 14.15 -8.31
CA THR A 74 -19.29 12.74 -8.31
C THR A 74 -17.79 12.60 -8.02
N TYR A 75 -16.99 13.65 -8.29
CA TYR A 75 -15.56 13.71 -8.00
C TYR A 75 -15.27 14.05 -6.54
N PHE A 76 -16.27 14.47 -5.77
CA PHE A 76 -16.11 14.62 -4.31
C PHE A 76 -15.72 13.29 -3.66
N TYR A 77 -16.23 12.17 -4.18
CA TYR A 77 -15.90 10.83 -3.67
C TYR A 77 -14.39 10.51 -3.73
N PRO A 78 -13.71 10.50 -4.89
CA PRO A 78 -12.28 10.20 -4.95
C PRO A 78 -11.42 11.25 -4.23
N ILE A 79 -11.84 12.52 -4.17
CA ILE A 79 -11.16 13.58 -3.42
C ILE A 79 -11.22 13.29 -1.90
N TYR A 80 -12.42 13.07 -1.38
CA TYR A 80 -12.62 12.69 0.03
C TYR A 80 -11.84 11.42 0.36
N PHE A 81 -11.91 10.41 -0.52
CA PHE A 81 -11.28 9.13 -0.29
C PHE A 81 -9.75 9.20 -0.31
N LEU A 82 -9.16 10.07 -1.15
CA LEU A 82 -7.74 10.41 -1.09
C LEU A 82 -7.35 10.99 0.26
N GLY A 83 -8.11 11.97 0.76
CA GLY A 83 -7.89 12.53 2.09
C GLY A 83 -7.93 11.48 3.19
N LEU A 84 -8.95 10.60 3.15
CA LEU A 84 -9.10 9.48 4.07
C LEU A 84 -7.91 8.52 4.02
N LEU A 85 -7.43 8.14 2.83
CA LEU A 85 -6.33 7.20 2.67
C LEU A 85 -4.97 7.80 3.08
N VAL A 86 -4.75 9.09 2.82
CA VAL A 86 -3.55 9.80 3.31
C VAL A 86 -3.55 9.86 4.84
N HIS A 87 -4.68 10.20 5.46
CA HIS A 87 -4.80 10.18 6.92
C HIS A 87 -4.58 8.76 7.48
N ARG A 88 -5.18 7.74 6.85
CA ARG A 88 -5.03 6.34 7.23
C ARG A 88 -3.58 5.86 7.11
N GLU A 89 -2.87 6.24 6.05
CA GLU A 89 -1.45 5.93 5.86
C GLU A 89 -0.59 6.55 6.95
N ARG A 90 -0.77 7.83 7.27
CA ARG A 90 -0.02 8.51 8.33
C ARG A 90 -0.23 7.88 9.70
N ARG A 91 -1.47 7.50 10.02
CA ARG A 91 -1.79 6.80 11.27
C ARG A 91 -1.08 5.43 11.33
N ASP A 92 -1.12 4.67 10.24
CA ASP A 92 -0.46 3.37 10.15
C ASP A 92 1.08 3.49 10.23
N TYR A 93 1.66 4.51 9.60
CA TYR A 93 3.08 4.85 9.71
C TYR A 93 3.48 5.09 11.17
N ASN A 94 2.72 5.91 11.90
CA ASN A 94 3.02 6.20 13.31
C ASN A 94 2.93 4.94 14.18
N GLN A 95 1.95 4.07 13.93
CA GLN A 95 1.82 2.79 14.64
C GLN A 95 2.97 1.84 14.30
N CYS A 96 3.35 1.72 13.03
CA CYS A 96 4.44 0.85 12.61
C CYS A 96 5.81 1.34 13.09
N ARG A 97 6.04 2.66 13.12
CA ARG A 97 7.27 3.26 13.67
C ARG A 97 7.39 2.98 15.16
N LYS A 98 6.31 3.19 15.93
CA LYS A 98 6.27 2.84 17.36
C LYS A 98 6.52 1.35 17.60
N LYS A 99 6.02 0.49 16.73
CA LYS A 99 6.08 -0.97 16.88
C LYS A 99 7.42 -1.59 16.46
N TYR A 100 8.01 -1.14 15.35
CA TYR A 100 9.20 -1.77 14.76
C TYR A 100 10.46 -0.90 14.85
N GLY A 101 10.35 0.34 15.32
CA GLY A 101 11.50 1.23 15.58
C GLY A 101 12.44 1.36 14.39
N ALA A 102 13.73 1.15 14.62
CA ALA A 102 14.78 1.26 13.59
C ALA A 102 14.56 0.35 12.38
N SER A 103 13.92 -0.83 12.52
CA SER A 103 13.58 -1.67 11.36
C SER A 103 12.52 -1.01 10.47
N TRP A 104 11.62 -0.20 11.04
CA TRP A 104 10.67 0.60 10.25
C TRP A 104 11.36 1.74 9.52
N ASP A 105 12.31 2.41 10.16
CA ASP A 105 13.05 3.51 9.54
C ASP A 105 13.85 2.97 8.33
N LYS A 106 14.57 1.85 8.48
CA LYS A 106 15.22 1.12 7.36
C LYS A 106 14.23 0.70 6.27
N TYR A 107 13.03 0.26 6.65
CA TYR A 107 11.97 -0.06 5.70
C TYR A 107 11.56 1.15 4.87
N CYS A 108 11.43 2.32 5.51
CA CYS A 108 11.06 3.57 4.83
C CYS A 108 12.17 4.14 3.94
N GLU A 109 13.45 3.88 4.27
CA GLU A 109 14.58 4.22 3.39
C GLU A 109 14.60 3.37 2.12
N ARG A 110 14.29 2.08 2.24
CA ARG A 110 14.22 1.14 1.11
C ARG A 110 12.99 1.37 0.24
N VAL A 111 11.84 1.61 0.87
CA VAL A 111 10.54 1.82 0.21
C VAL A 111 10.07 3.25 0.50
N LYS A 112 10.64 4.19 -0.28
CA LYS A 112 10.48 5.64 -0.06
C LYS A 112 9.03 6.10 -0.22
N TYR A 113 8.36 5.62 -1.27
CA TYR A 113 7.02 6.06 -1.63
C TYR A 113 5.95 5.44 -0.73
N ARG A 114 4.97 6.24 -0.33
CA ARG A 114 3.88 5.87 0.56
C ARG A 114 2.74 5.24 -0.22
N ILE A 115 2.20 5.98 -1.21
CA ILE A 115 1.03 5.56 -2.00
C ILE A 115 1.37 5.66 -3.50
N PHE A 116 1.91 6.79 -3.94
CA PHE A 116 2.17 7.09 -5.36
C PHE A 116 3.66 6.94 -5.67
N PRO A 117 4.06 5.91 -6.43
CA PRO A 117 5.45 5.72 -6.82
C PRO A 117 5.98 6.96 -7.53
N HIS A 118 7.22 7.36 -7.22
CA HIS A 118 7.89 8.54 -7.78
C HIS A 118 7.30 9.91 -7.42
N ILE A 119 6.24 9.96 -6.59
CA ILE A 119 5.58 11.22 -6.22
C ILE A 119 5.45 11.35 -4.69
N TYR A 120 4.83 10.38 -4.02
CA TYR A 120 4.50 10.44 -2.58
C TYR A 120 4.47 9.07 -1.92
#